data_AF-Q2HGE1-F1
#
_entry.id   AF-Q2HGE1-F1
#
_cell.length_a   1.000
_cell.length_b   1.000
_cell.length_c   1.000
_cell.angle_alpha   90.00
_cell.angle_beta   90.00
_cell.angle_gamma   90.00
#
_symmetry.space_group_name_H-M   'P 1'
#
loop_
_entity.id
_entity.type
_entity.pdbx_description
1 polymer ?
#
loop_
_entity_poly.entity_id
_entity_poly.type
_entity_poly.pdbx_seq_one_letter_code
_entity_poly.pdbx_strand_id
1 'polypeptide(L)'
;MNTQGEGGSTKNFYMAVRNFNIDTTRVPKEVPAKAIEWSVSQGCSLTNVHIKMAPSSGHVGVTMDEGGSGKIISDCSFTDGAIGILLANQQYMLKGLKFDGCNVGIFIQRSFVSTIQGCSFTNCNYGVDMGAANSSGALSIVDSSVSRCNAGVNAYVSGYGEGSLVLDNFAVSDAVAVVSSSGSTLRQGSVPAGQVWVMGNTQVVSVKDDPEHPVYGDSTYRTTTTIHVPPGSRLTGEVFSTISGSGAHFSDATNPQLILRLGHPNDRGITHLTDLLVTVATPLPGAILTQIHTAGTRPGDVGIWNSVFRVGGAADTDVSTACGARDVSGCRAAHTLLHVAGSASAYLEDVWGWVADHRLDGASASEPPQNIAVGRGVLVESDGGRGEGAGGVWLVGTSFEHCVLYQYALRGAKAVYLGQHQTESPYWQGRGTPLRAPEPWVVDGRFGDPGFEGCDEGDDMCRRAWGLYVDGVEDVVIHGSAMWSFYGGMTDGLWSDPQCGLTGGICQTNMAYVKGAKGMWWFTASSKATENLVVDVEGGSEGNGSVVVTSMKDHPGSWGAVMAAYLRNIGRDGDGGDGDGDGDGGGDKGEDSGAGGAVVSGLGLILTILGILSGLMLFG
;
A
#
# COMPACT_ATOMS: atom_id res chain seq x y z
N MET A 1 22.79 5.23 9.70
CA MET A 1 23.89 4.42 9.09
C MET A 1 24.54 5.24 7.97
N ASN A 2 25.63 4.79 7.34
CA ASN A 2 26.12 5.49 6.13
C ASN A 2 25.07 5.39 5.02
N THR A 3 24.88 6.47 4.26
CA THR A 3 23.98 6.49 3.09
C THR A 3 24.56 5.64 1.96
N GLN A 4 23.69 4.95 1.23
CA GLN A 4 24.05 4.32 -0.04
C GLN A 4 24.10 5.42 -1.12
N GLY A 5 25.26 6.05 -1.26
CA GLY A 5 25.51 7.15 -2.21
C GLY A 5 25.18 8.55 -1.69
N GLU A 6 25.40 9.56 -2.54
CA GLU A 6 25.13 10.99 -2.26
C GLU A 6 23.64 11.36 -2.44
N GLY A 7 22.75 10.44 -2.03
CA GLY A 7 21.30 10.62 -2.09
C GLY A 7 20.71 11.19 -0.81
N GLY A 8 19.60 11.92 -0.94
CA GLY A 8 18.74 12.22 0.21
C GLY A 8 18.07 10.96 0.78
N SER A 9 17.47 11.07 1.96
CA SER A 9 16.83 9.96 2.70
C SER A 9 15.84 9.12 1.88
N THR A 10 15.22 9.69 0.84
CA THR A 10 14.36 9.00 -0.14
C THR A 10 15.06 7.90 -0.97
N LYS A 11 16.39 7.78 -0.90
CA LYS A 11 17.20 6.73 -1.57
C LYS A 11 17.91 5.77 -0.61
N ASN A 12 17.68 5.90 0.70
CA ASN A 12 18.23 5.00 1.71
C ASN A 12 17.44 3.68 1.76
N PHE A 13 17.73 2.78 0.82
CA PHE A 13 17.08 1.48 0.65
C PHE A 13 17.89 0.31 1.24
N TYR A 14 17.27 -0.88 1.29
CA TYR A 14 17.91 -2.19 1.56
C TYR A 14 18.66 -2.32 2.89
N MET A 15 18.13 -1.72 3.98
CA MET A 15 18.71 -1.80 5.33
C MET A 15 17.79 -2.55 6.29
N ALA A 16 18.29 -3.64 6.88
CA ALA A 16 17.60 -4.38 7.93
C ALA A 16 18.36 -4.29 9.27
N VAL A 17 17.64 -4.03 10.36
CA VAL A 17 18.15 -4.12 11.73
C VAL A 17 17.20 -4.97 12.55
N ARG A 18 17.64 -6.16 12.97
CA ARG A 18 16.76 -7.13 13.64
C ARG A 18 17.41 -7.78 14.87
N ASN A 19 16.63 -8.10 15.90
CA ASN A 19 17.04 -8.87 17.08
C ASN A 19 18.11 -8.20 17.99
N PHE A 20 18.10 -6.86 18.09
CA PHE A 20 19.07 -6.11 18.90
C PHE A 20 18.49 -5.59 20.22
N ASN A 21 19.34 -5.51 21.26
CA ASN A 21 19.10 -4.72 22.46
C ASN A 21 19.97 -3.46 22.39
N ILE A 22 19.36 -2.28 22.48
CA ILE A 22 20.07 -0.99 22.45
C ILE A 22 19.80 -0.24 23.75
N ASP A 23 20.78 -0.27 24.67
CA ASP A 23 20.67 0.31 25.99
C ASP A 23 21.44 1.64 26.08
N THR A 24 20.72 2.74 26.29
CA THR A 24 21.26 4.10 26.48
C THR A 24 21.29 4.53 27.94
N THR A 25 20.91 3.70 28.92
CA THR A 25 20.78 4.09 30.34
C THR A 25 22.10 4.54 30.99
N ARG A 26 23.24 4.27 30.34
CA ARG A 26 24.57 4.71 30.78
C ARG A 26 24.92 6.14 30.34
N VAL A 27 24.14 6.75 29.44
CA VAL A 27 24.22 8.19 29.16
C VAL A 27 23.49 8.93 30.30
N PRO A 28 24.07 9.98 30.91
CA PRO A 28 23.40 10.76 31.94
C PRO A 28 22.10 11.38 31.40
N LYS A 29 21.02 11.34 32.19
CA LYS A 29 19.67 11.75 31.75
C LYS A 29 19.56 13.20 31.28
N GLU A 30 20.49 14.05 31.71
CA GLU A 30 20.66 15.46 31.34
C GLU A 30 21.33 15.66 29.97
N VAL A 31 21.91 14.60 29.39
CA VAL A 31 22.58 14.61 28.08
C VAL A 31 21.62 14.04 27.04
N PRO A 32 21.31 14.77 25.95
CA PRO A 32 20.49 14.22 24.86
C PRO A 32 21.13 12.99 24.23
N ALA A 33 20.33 11.94 24.02
CA ALA A 33 20.75 10.70 23.36
C ALA A 33 19.71 10.26 22.33
N LYS A 34 20.17 9.64 21.24
CA LYS A 34 19.34 8.97 20.23
C LYS A 34 19.81 7.52 20.13
N ALA A 35 18.92 6.54 20.20
CA ALA A 35 19.32 5.13 20.15
C ALA A 35 19.50 4.62 18.71
N ILE A 36 18.64 5.04 17.78
CA ILE A 36 18.78 4.83 16.33
C ILE A 36 18.39 6.11 15.58
N GLU A 37 19.22 6.50 14.61
CA GLU A 37 18.81 7.37 13.50
C GLU A 37 18.39 6.47 12.32
N TRP A 38 17.12 6.57 11.90
CA TRP A 38 16.47 5.65 10.96
C TRP A 38 15.79 6.41 9.80
N SER A 39 16.46 7.41 9.24
CA SER A 39 16.06 8.07 7.99
C SER A 39 16.21 7.17 6.76
N VAL A 40 15.26 6.24 6.60
CA VAL A 40 15.24 5.19 5.57
C VAL A 40 14.01 5.25 4.65
N SER A 41 14.06 4.49 3.56
CA SER A 41 13.01 4.36 2.54
C SER A 41 12.63 2.90 2.27
N GLN A 42 12.07 2.57 1.09
CA GLN A 42 11.62 1.23 0.71
C GLN A 42 12.67 0.10 0.94
N GLY A 43 12.19 -1.13 1.15
CA GLY A 43 13.04 -2.31 1.36
C GLY A 43 13.88 -2.25 2.64
N CYS A 44 13.43 -1.52 3.66
CA CYS A 44 14.11 -1.37 4.94
C CYS A 44 13.18 -1.80 6.09
N SER A 45 13.68 -2.68 6.96
CA SER A 45 12.91 -3.26 8.07
C SER A 45 13.67 -3.17 9.41
N LEU A 46 13.02 -2.56 10.41
CA LEU A 46 13.47 -2.56 11.81
C LEU A 46 12.54 -3.46 12.61
N THR A 47 13.02 -4.66 12.99
CA THR A 47 12.14 -5.74 13.49
C THR A 47 12.68 -6.41 14.75
N ASN A 48 11.83 -6.58 15.78
CA ASN A 48 12.22 -7.21 17.05
C ASN A 48 13.50 -6.57 17.67
N VAL A 49 13.47 -5.26 17.87
CA VAL A 49 14.55 -4.49 18.52
C VAL A 49 14.03 -3.90 19.83
N HIS A 50 14.81 -4.06 20.90
CA HIS A 50 14.47 -3.61 22.24
C HIS A 50 15.36 -2.40 22.61
N ILE A 51 14.75 -1.21 22.65
CA ILE A 51 15.42 0.04 22.97
C ILE A 51 15.12 0.44 24.41
N LYS A 52 16.16 0.61 25.22
CA LYS A 52 16.06 0.98 26.63
C LYS A 52 16.74 2.31 26.89
N MET A 53 16.02 3.22 27.54
CA MET A 53 16.44 4.59 27.80
C MET A 53 16.57 4.87 29.29
N ALA A 54 17.14 6.02 29.66
CA ALA A 54 17.18 6.43 31.06
C ALA A 54 15.79 6.96 31.50
N PRO A 55 15.28 6.58 32.69
CA PRO A 55 14.02 7.12 33.21
C PRO A 55 14.11 8.63 33.41
N SER A 56 13.04 9.35 33.04
CA SER A 56 12.94 10.82 33.14
C SER A 56 14.13 11.57 32.49
N SER A 57 14.54 11.12 31.30
CA SER A 57 15.66 11.68 30.53
C SER A 57 15.21 12.39 29.25
N GLY A 58 16.12 13.13 28.63
CA GLY A 58 15.95 13.67 27.27
C GLY A 58 16.26 12.69 26.13
N HIS A 59 16.25 11.37 26.38
CA HIS A 59 16.62 10.37 25.36
C HIS A 59 15.46 10.10 24.39
N VAL A 60 15.79 9.80 23.13
CA VAL A 60 14.84 9.38 22.09
C VAL A 60 15.26 8.01 21.55
N GLY A 61 14.29 7.12 21.32
CA GLY A 61 14.55 5.78 20.78
C GLY A 61 14.93 5.84 19.30
N VAL A 62 13.95 6.05 18.43
CA VAL A 62 14.16 6.22 16.98
C VAL A 62 13.91 7.68 16.58
N THR A 63 14.81 8.26 15.77
CA THR A 63 14.57 9.50 15.02
C THR A 63 14.63 9.26 13.52
N MET A 64 14.12 10.22 12.75
CA MET A 64 14.17 10.27 11.28
C MET A 64 14.53 11.69 10.82
N ASP A 65 15.71 12.15 11.22
CA ASP A 65 16.12 13.56 11.15
C ASP A 65 16.07 14.10 9.70
N GLU A 66 16.52 13.30 8.73
CA GLU A 66 16.58 13.62 7.30
C GLU A 66 15.28 13.25 6.55
N GLY A 67 14.26 12.72 7.23
CA GLY A 67 13.05 12.20 6.58
C GLY A 67 13.18 10.79 6.00
N GLY A 68 12.42 10.47 4.96
CA GLY A 68 12.48 9.22 4.18
C GLY A 68 11.15 8.86 3.51
N SER A 69 11.07 7.66 2.92
CA SER A 69 9.84 7.03 2.39
C SER A 69 9.72 5.56 2.83
N GLY A 70 9.87 5.34 4.13
CA GLY A 70 9.91 4.02 4.77
C GLY A 70 8.61 3.23 4.61
N LYS A 71 8.67 1.96 5.04
CA LYS A 71 7.51 1.04 4.98
C LYS A 71 7.15 0.48 6.35
N ILE A 72 8.02 -0.25 7.05
CA ILE A 72 7.66 -0.94 8.30
C ILE A 72 8.70 -0.90 9.43
N ILE A 73 8.21 -0.69 10.67
CA ILE A 73 8.89 -1.04 11.93
C ILE A 73 7.96 -2.03 12.64
N SER A 74 8.48 -3.21 13.01
CA SER A 74 7.67 -4.31 13.54
C SER A 74 8.22 -4.90 14.85
N ASP A 75 7.32 -5.27 15.76
CA ASP A 75 7.58 -6.10 16.95
C ASP A 75 8.67 -5.58 17.91
N CYS A 76 9.01 -4.29 17.81
CA CYS A 76 10.02 -3.62 18.64
C CYS A 76 9.45 -3.16 19.98
N SER A 77 10.31 -3.01 20.99
CA SER A 77 9.91 -2.48 22.31
C SER A 77 10.78 -1.33 22.77
N PHE A 78 10.17 -0.37 23.48
CA PHE A 78 10.75 0.88 23.94
C PHE A 78 10.49 1.01 25.44
N THR A 79 11.53 1.29 26.22
CA THR A 79 11.43 1.46 27.69
C THR A 79 12.07 2.78 28.12
N ASP A 80 11.37 3.53 28.99
CA ASP A 80 11.78 4.84 29.52
C ASP A 80 11.99 5.92 28.42
N GLY A 81 12.64 7.04 28.77
CA GLY A 81 13.00 8.10 27.81
C GLY A 81 11.92 9.17 27.56
N ALA A 82 12.27 10.17 26.75
CA ALA A 82 11.37 11.27 26.38
C ALA A 82 10.39 10.87 25.28
N ILE A 83 10.89 10.18 24.23
CA ILE A 83 10.11 9.78 23.06
C ILE A 83 10.58 8.38 22.61
N GLY A 84 9.65 7.44 22.39
CA GLY A 84 9.96 6.13 21.81
C GLY A 84 10.35 6.22 20.33
N ILE A 85 9.43 6.71 19.49
CA ILE A 85 9.68 7.02 18.08
C ILE A 85 9.32 8.49 17.80
N LEU A 86 10.27 9.27 17.30
CA LEU A 86 10.03 10.57 16.67
C LEU A 86 9.87 10.32 15.16
N LEU A 87 8.62 10.35 14.69
CA LEU A 87 8.25 10.00 13.32
C LEU A 87 8.31 11.24 12.42
N ALA A 88 9.24 11.22 11.46
CA ALA A 88 9.34 12.19 10.39
C ALA A 88 9.59 11.45 9.06
N ASN A 89 8.54 11.10 8.33
CA ASN A 89 8.62 10.31 7.10
C ASN A 89 7.46 10.64 6.14
N GLN A 90 7.43 10.09 4.92
CA GLN A 90 6.28 10.25 4.02
C GLN A 90 5.10 9.38 4.46
N GLN A 91 5.35 8.08 4.66
CA GLN A 91 4.38 7.12 5.20
C GLN A 91 5.07 6.11 6.13
N TYR A 92 4.31 5.40 6.97
CA TYR A 92 4.86 4.34 7.82
C TYR A 92 3.81 3.37 8.38
N MET A 93 4.14 2.08 8.46
CA MET A 93 3.43 1.07 9.24
C MET A 93 4.23 0.71 10.51
N LEU A 94 3.55 0.74 11.65
CA LEU A 94 4.12 0.54 12.99
C LEU A 94 3.35 -0.62 13.64
N LYS A 95 3.90 -1.84 13.57
CA LYS A 95 3.18 -3.09 13.91
C LYS A 95 3.75 -3.75 15.17
N GLY A 96 2.91 -4.22 16.09
CA GLY A 96 3.33 -5.02 17.26
C GLY A 96 4.16 -4.28 18.33
N LEU A 97 4.23 -2.95 18.28
CA LEU A 97 5.20 -2.16 19.05
C LEU A 97 4.78 -1.94 20.50
N LYS A 98 5.74 -1.99 21.44
CA LYS A 98 5.47 -1.92 22.88
C LYS A 98 6.24 -0.76 23.52
N PHE A 99 5.55 0.14 24.20
CA PHE A 99 6.13 1.33 24.85
C PHE A 99 5.79 1.30 26.34
N ASP A 100 6.80 1.34 27.22
CA ASP A 100 6.63 1.37 28.68
C ASP A 100 7.49 2.47 29.32
N GLY A 101 6.86 3.44 29.98
CA GLY A 101 7.55 4.53 30.69
C GLY A 101 8.11 5.66 29.82
N CYS A 102 8.00 5.56 28.49
CA CYS A 102 8.32 6.67 27.58
C CYS A 102 7.37 7.85 27.85
N ASN A 103 7.86 9.09 27.96
CA ASN A 103 6.97 10.25 28.13
C ASN A 103 5.99 10.38 26.95
N VAL A 104 6.47 10.25 25.70
CA VAL A 104 5.61 9.99 24.53
C VAL A 104 6.02 8.66 23.89
N GLY A 105 5.06 7.79 23.56
CA GLY A 105 5.35 6.56 22.81
C GLY A 105 5.80 6.89 21.38
N ILE A 106 4.90 7.46 20.58
CA ILE A 106 5.15 7.91 19.20
C ILE A 106 4.83 9.40 19.09
N PHE A 107 5.81 10.23 18.74
CA PHE A 107 5.61 11.65 18.43
C PHE A 107 5.59 11.84 16.92
N ILE A 108 4.47 12.28 16.37
CA ILE A 108 4.32 12.58 14.93
C ILE A 108 4.86 13.99 14.68
N GLN A 109 6.11 14.08 14.21
CA GLN A 109 6.69 15.35 13.77
C GLN A 109 6.29 15.68 12.32
N ARG A 110 6.25 14.65 11.44
CA ARG A 110 5.82 14.77 10.04
C ARG A 110 5.42 13.40 9.48
N SER A 111 4.16 13.23 9.07
CA SER A 111 3.71 12.08 8.30
C SER A 111 2.50 12.43 7.42
N PHE A 112 2.46 11.96 6.17
CA PHE A 112 1.27 12.12 5.33
C PHE A 112 0.21 11.07 5.67
N VAL A 113 0.62 9.82 5.90
CA VAL A 113 -0.28 8.71 6.27
C VAL A 113 0.49 7.67 7.09
N SER A 114 -0.10 7.15 8.16
CA SER A 114 0.50 6.05 8.93
C SER A 114 -0.54 5.12 9.54
N THR A 115 -0.12 3.87 9.78
CA THR A 115 -0.93 2.84 10.43
C THR A 115 -0.17 2.26 11.61
N ILE A 116 -0.79 2.28 12.79
CA ILE A 116 -0.33 1.65 14.02
C ILE A 116 -1.21 0.42 14.24
N GLN A 117 -0.63 -0.78 14.32
CA GLN A 117 -1.36 -2.05 14.48
C GLN A 117 -0.78 -2.85 15.65
N GLY A 118 -1.61 -3.45 16.50
CA GLY A 118 -1.16 -4.38 17.55
C GLY A 118 -0.24 -3.77 18.61
N CYS A 119 -0.26 -2.45 18.79
CA CYS A 119 0.70 -1.74 19.65
C CYS A 119 0.18 -1.56 21.09
N SER A 120 1.09 -1.53 22.08
CA SER A 120 0.75 -1.30 23.48
C SER A 120 1.54 -0.14 24.08
N PHE A 121 0.85 0.88 24.58
CA PHE A 121 1.44 2.02 25.28
C PHE A 121 1.16 1.92 26.78
N THR A 122 2.13 2.18 27.63
CA THR A 122 1.98 1.99 29.07
C THR A 122 2.86 2.93 29.89
N ASN A 123 2.32 3.46 30.99
CA ASN A 123 3.02 4.38 31.89
C ASN A 123 3.55 5.68 31.20
N CYS A 124 2.93 6.12 30.10
CA CYS A 124 3.32 7.29 29.31
C CYS A 124 2.58 8.57 29.71
N ASN A 125 3.05 9.76 29.29
CA ASN A 125 2.15 10.92 29.22
C ASN A 125 1.16 10.73 28.07
N TYR A 126 1.66 10.54 26.84
CA TYR A 126 0.85 10.21 25.65
C TYR A 126 1.33 8.93 24.98
N GLY A 127 0.41 8.07 24.54
CA GLY A 127 0.74 6.94 23.67
C GLY A 127 1.21 7.42 22.30
N VAL A 128 0.39 8.23 21.65
CA VAL A 128 0.72 8.95 20.41
C VAL A 128 0.49 10.45 20.61
N ASP A 129 1.40 11.28 20.12
CA ASP A 129 1.21 12.74 20.04
C ASP A 129 1.21 13.18 18.57
N MET A 130 0.06 13.67 18.12
CA MET A 130 -0.17 14.32 16.83
C MET A 130 -0.84 15.69 17.04
N GLY A 131 -0.58 16.34 18.18
CA GLY A 131 -1.24 17.57 18.61
C GLY A 131 -0.82 18.85 17.87
N ALA A 132 0.23 18.77 17.05
CA ALA A 132 0.79 19.92 16.31
C ALA A 132 0.15 20.08 14.92
N ALA A 133 -0.19 21.32 14.55
CA ALA A 133 -0.65 21.64 13.21
C ALA A 133 0.44 21.36 12.16
N ASN A 134 0.03 20.96 10.95
CA ASN A 134 0.86 20.58 9.80
C ASN A 134 1.78 19.35 10.05
N SER A 135 1.55 18.57 11.12
CA SER A 135 2.38 17.40 11.46
C SER A 135 1.87 16.08 10.87
N SER A 136 0.55 15.92 10.71
CA SER A 136 -0.08 14.65 10.33
C SER A 136 -1.19 14.86 9.30
N GLY A 137 -1.15 14.10 8.21
CA GLY A 137 -2.28 13.98 7.28
C GLY A 137 -3.37 13.06 7.85
N ALA A 138 -3.09 11.75 7.86
CA ALA A 138 -3.97 10.73 8.45
C ALA A 138 -3.20 9.71 9.30
N LEU A 139 -3.85 9.21 10.36
CA LEU A 139 -3.36 8.14 11.23
C LEU A 139 -4.46 7.12 11.52
N SER A 140 -4.17 5.84 11.30
CA SER A 140 -5.00 4.73 11.79
C SER A 140 -4.32 4.05 12.97
N ILE A 141 -5.08 3.70 14.01
CA ILE A 141 -4.64 2.90 15.15
C ILE A 141 -5.60 1.72 15.31
N VAL A 142 -5.05 0.50 15.29
CA VAL A 142 -5.80 -0.75 15.12
C VAL A 142 -5.29 -1.79 16.12
N ASP A 143 -6.19 -2.57 16.73
CA ASP A 143 -5.87 -3.68 17.65
C ASP A 143 -4.88 -3.31 18.77
N SER A 144 -4.94 -2.07 19.26
CA SER A 144 -3.90 -1.47 20.09
C SER A 144 -4.42 -1.15 21.50
N SER A 145 -3.52 -0.85 22.44
CA SER A 145 -3.87 -0.63 23.85
C SER A 145 -3.09 0.49 24.52
N VAL A 146 -3.70 1.15 25.51
CA VAL A 146 -3.06 2.13 26.40
C VAL A 146 -3.40 1.84 27.86
N SER A 147 -2.39 1.83 28.75
CA SER A 147 -2.61 1.67 30.20
C SER A 147 -1.80 2.64 31.07
N ARG A 148 -2.46 3.28 32.05
CA ARG A 148 -1.85 4.24 33.00
C ARG A 148 -1.12 5.39 32.31
N CYS A 149 -1.81 6.05 31.38
CA CYS A 149 -1.30 7.21 30.66
C CYS A 149 -2.23 8.41 30.82
N ASN A 150 -1.75 9.65 30.62
CA ASN A 150 -2.67 10.80 30.62
C ASN A 150 -3.63 10.74 29.42
N ALA A 151 -3.14 10.39 28.22
CA ALA A 151 -4.00 10.00 27.10
C ALA A 151 -3.38 8.92 26.19
N GLY A 152 -4.23 8.19 25.46
CA GLY A 152 -3.84 7.34 24.34
C GLY A 152 -3.33 8.17 23.18
N VAL A 153 -4.11 9.17 22.74
CA VAL A 153 -3.72 10.11 21.68
C VAL A 153 -3.93 11.57 22.10
N ASN A 154 -2.93 12.42 21.87
CA ASN A 154 -3.07 13.88 21.83
C ASN A 154 -3.26 14.32 20.36
N ALA A 155 -4.39 14.91 20.01
CA ALA A 155 -4.82 15.09 18.62
C ALA A 155 -5.00 16.57 18.22
N TYR A 156 -4.50 16.95 17.05
CA TYR A 156 -4.82 18.24 16.44
C TYR A 156 -6.22 18.20 15.80
N VAL A 157 -7.09 19.15 16.17
CA VAL A 157 -8.46 19.25 15.63
C VAL A 157 -8.51 20.40 14.62
N SER A 158 -8.35 20.07 13.34
CA SER A 158 -8.31 21.05 12.24
C SER A 158 -9.70 21.55 11.80
N GLY A 159 -10.70 20.67 11.86
CA GLY A 159 -12.04 20.90 11.26
C GLY A 159 -12.12 20.54 9.77
N TYR A 160 -11.07 19.95 9.19
CA TYR A 160 -10.99 19.44 7.82
C TYR A 160 -10.16 18.14 7.81
N GLY A 161 -9.67 17.69 6.65
CA GLY A 161 -9.00 16.39 6.51
C GLY A 161 -7.61 16.27 7.19
N GLU A 162 -7.00 17.37 7.64
CA GLU A 162 -5.70 17.36 8.33
C GLU A 162 -5.84 16.81 9.75
N GLY A 163 -4.92 15.93 10.17
CA GLY A 163 -4.95 15.29 11.48
C GLY A 163 -6.04 14.22 11.60
N SER A 164 -6.52 13.66 10.49
CA SER A 164 -7.55 12.62 10.51
C SER A 164 -7.10 11.41 11.33
N LEU A 165 -7.92 10.96 12.28
CA LEU A 165 -7.59 9.87 13.21
C LEU A 165 -8.68 8.79 13.20
N VAL A 166 -8.28 7.55 12.94
CA VAL A 166 -9.12 6.35 13.06
C VAL A 166 -8.62 5.49 14.22
N LEU A 167 -9.54 5.04 15.08
CA LEU A 167 -9.30 4.04 16.12
C LEU A 167 -10.21 2.83 15.87
N ASP A 168 -9.66 1.66 15.63
CA ASP A 168 -10.36 0.36 15.63
C ASP A 168 -9.77 -0.51 16.76
N ASN A 169 -10.62 -1.18 17.54
CA ASN A 169 -10.22 -2.07 18.64
C ASN A 169 -9.11 -1.47 19.56
N PHE A 170 -9.34 -0.26 20.09
CA PHE A 170 -8.39 0.46 20.97
C PHE A 170 -8.75 0.33 22.46
N ALA A 171 -8.03 -0.51 23.20
CA ALA A 171 -8.27 -0.76 24.62
C ALA A 171 -7.62 0.29 25.55
N VAL A 172 -8.34 0.74 26.58
CA VAL A 172 -7.92 1.83 27.48
C VAL A 172 -8.12 1.43 28.95
N SER A 173 -7.08 1.55 29.77
CA SER A 173 -7.14 1.42 31.23
C SER A 173 -6.42 2.59 31.91
N ASP A 174 -7.03 3.17 32.95
CA ASP A 174 -6.41 4.23 33.77
C ASP A 174 -5.87 5.41 32.92
N ALA A 175 -6.59 5.76 31.85
CA ALA A 175 -6.20 6.76 30.86
C ALA A 175 -7.42 7.38 30.16
N VAL A 176 -7.22 8.54 29.51
CA VAL A 176 -8.15 9.06 28.49
C VAL A 176 -7.83 8.40 27.14
N ALA A 177 -8.80 8.08 26.29
CA ALA A 177 -8.50 7.52 24.97
C ALA A 177 -7.90 8.58 24.02
N VAL A 178 -8.59 9.71 23.85
CA VAL A 178 -8.18 10.83 22.99
C VAL A 178 -8.50 12.17 23.65
N VAL A 179 -7.49 13.05 23.70
CA VAL A 179 -7.64 14.49 24.00
C VAL A 179 -7.28 15.31 22.76
N SER A 180 -7.85 16.50 22.64
CA SER A 180 -7.37 17.51 21.70
C SER A 180 -6.15 18.23 22.27
N SER A 181 -5.32 18.82 21.41
CA SER A 181 -4.21 19.67 21.84
C SER A 181 -4.63 21.00 22.48
N SER A 182 -5.93 21.32 22.47
CA SER A 182 -6.54 22.39 23.29
C SER A 182 -7.04 21.90 24.67
N GLY A 183 -6.80 20.64 25.03
CA GLY A 183 -7.09 20.06 26.34
C GLY A 183 -8.53 19.54 26.53
N SER A 184 -9.35 19.50 25.48
CA SER A 184 -10.69 18.91 25.55
C SER A 184 -10.66 17.39 25.35
N THR A 185 -11.45 16.64 26.11
CA THR A 185 -11.59 15.18 25.91
C THR A 185 -12.46 14.91 24.68
N LEU A 186 -11.92 14.18 23.70
CA LEU A 186 -12.63 13.78 22.48
C LEU A 186 -13.19 12.36 22.58
N ARG A 187 -12.47 11.45 23.27
CA ARG A 187 -12.92 10.10 23.61
C ARG A 187 -12.39 9.72 24.98
N GLN A 188 -13.27 9.40 25.92
CA GLN A 188 -12.86 9.10 27.31
C GLN A 188 -12.25 7.70 27.47
N GLY A 189 -12.90 6.66 26.95
CA GLY A 189 -12.50 5.26 27.17
C GLY A 189 -12.49 4.43 25.89
N SER A 190 -12.19 3.14 26.04
CA SER A 190 -11.91 2.17 24.97
C SER A 190 -12.84 2.25 23.77
N VAL A 191 -12.31 1.93 22.60
CA VAL A 191 -13.06 1.53 21.41
C VAL A 191 -13.01 0.00 21.37
N PRO A 192 -14.08 -0.74 21.74
CA PRO A 192 -14.04 -2.21 21.77
C PRO A 192 -13.86 -2.82 20.39
N ALA A 193 -13.41 -4.08 20.34
CA ALA A 193 -13.33 -4.88 19.11
C ALA A 193 -14.62 -4.81 18.27
N GLY A 194 -14.48 -4.65 16.96
CA GLY A 194 -15.58 -4.46 16.01
C GLY A 194 -16.21 -3.06 16.01
N GLN A 195 -15.80 -2.14 16.90
CA GLN A 195 -16.18 -0.73 16.83
C GLN A 195 -15.03 0.11 16.25
N VAL A 196 -15.40 1.12 15.45
CA VAL A 196 -14.47 2.15 14.98
C VAL A 196 -14.91 3.51 15.51
N TRP A 197 -13.96 4.31 15.98
CA TRP A 197 -14.16 5.73 16.28
C TRP A 197 -13.26 6.55 15.35
N VAL A 198 -13.80 7.63 14.78
CA VAL A 198 -13.10 8.45 13.80
C VAL A 198 -13.23 9.93 14.15
N MET A 199 -12.11 10.65 14.05
CA MET A 199 -12.05 12.10 13.99
C MET A 199 -11.70 12.48 12.54
N GLY A 200 -12.71 12.83 11.76
CA GLY A 200 -12.62 13.04 10.31
C GLY A 200 -13.93 12.74 9.61
N ASN A 201 -13.93 12.73 8.28
CA ASN A 201 -15.10 12.40 7.45
C ASN A 201 -15.32 10.87 7.42
N THR A 202 -16.57 10.40 7.52
CA THR A 202 -16.88 8.97 7.82
C THR A 202 -17.91 8.32 6.89
N GLN A 203 -17.69 7.03 6.60
CA GLN A 203 -18.63 6.00 6.10
C GLN A 203 -18.12 4.64 6.69
N VAL A 204 -18.96 3.60 6.94
CA VAL A 204 -18.67 2.57 7.99
C VAL A 204 -19.11 1.12 7.66
N VAL A 205 -18.25 0.08 7.91
CA VAL A 205 -18.36 -1.18 8.75
C VAL A 205 -16.93 -1.84 8.88
N SER A 206 -16.60 -2.69 9.87
CA SER A 206 -15.26 -2.94 10.52
C SER A 206 -14.63 -4.38 10.50
N VAL A 207 -13.34 -4.58 10.89
CA VAL A 207 -12.46 -5.78 10.59
C VAL A 207 -11.87 -6.53 11.86
N LYS A 208 -10.72 -7.28 11.98
CA LYS A 208 -9.44 -7.56 11.22
C LYS A 208 -8.66 -8.87 11.67
N ASP A 209 -7.43 -9.11 11.16
CA ASP A 209 -6.55 -10.32 11.22
C ASP A 209 -5.00 -10.04 11.39
N ASP A 210 -4.05 -11.03 11.37
CA ASP A 210 -2.56 -10.77 11.40
C ASP A 210 -1.52 -11.74 10.73
N PRO A 211 -1.11 -12.95 11.24
CA PRO A 211 0.34 -13.26 11.48
C PRO A 211 1.03 -14.53 10.84
N GLU A 212 2.32 -14.79 11.23
CA GLU A 212 3.32 -15.88 10.89
C GLU A 212 4.07 -15.83 9.50
N HIS A 213 5.36 -16.20 9.29
CA HIS A 213 6.61 -16.03 10.10
C HIS A 213 8.01 -16.28 9.38
N PRO A 214 8.51 -17.51 9.02
CA PRO A 214 9.99 -17.81 9.06
C PRO A 214 10.66 -18.68 7.92
N VAL A 215 12.00 -18.92 7.81
CA VAL A 215 13.24 -18.07 7.93
C VAL A 215 14.57 -18.85 7.49
N TYR A 216 15.66 -18.15 7.06
CA TYR A 216 17.02 -18.55 6.48
C TYR A 216 17.07 -19.34 5.12
N GLY A 217 17.98 -19.19 4.13
CA GLY A 217 19.13 -18.31 3.69
C GLY A 217 19.60 -18.79 2.25
N ASP A 218 20.42 -18.20 1.34
CA ASP A 218 21.35 -17.04 1.19
C ASP A 218 21.70 -16.80 -0.35
N SER A 219 22.26 -15.64 -0.77
CA SER A 219 23.02 -15.28 -2.03
C SER A 219 22.34 -15.10 -3.43
N THR A 220 23.14 -14.79 -4.49
CA THR A 220 22.70 -14.47 -5.87
C THR A 220 22.86 -15.61 -6.88
N TYR A 221 21.77 -16.02 -7.54
CA TYR A 221 21.67 -17.14 -8.46
C TYR A 221 21.12 -16.73 -9.84
N ARG A 222 21.78 -17.14 -10.93
CA ARG A 222 21.25 -16.98 -12.30
C ARG A 222 20.56 -18.26 -12.77
N THR A 223 19.38 -18.14 -13.38
CA THR A 223 18.65 -19.25 -14.01
C THR A 223 18.38 -18.97 -15.50
N THR A 224 18.35 -20.02 -16.31
CA THR A 224 17.96 -19.98 -17.73
C THR A 224 16.62 -20.66 -18.01
N THR A 225 15.94 -21.16 -16.97
CA THR A 225 14.64 -21.85 -17.03
C THR A 225 13.80 -21.52 -15.80
N THR A 226 12.51 -21.87 -15.86
CA THR A 226 11.58 -21.72 -14.72
C THR A 226 11.99 -22.57 -13.52
N ILE A 227 12.16 -21.93 -12.37
CA ILE A 227 12.32 -22.60 -11.08
C ILE A 227 10.92 -22.88 -10.50
N HIS A 228 10.59 -24.15 -10.29
CA HIS A 228 9.36 -24.55 -9.62
C HIS A 228 9.60 -24.74 -8.11
N VAL A 229 8.85 -23.99 -7.30
CA VAL A 229 8.77 -24.13 -5.85
C VAL A 229 7.51 -24.94 -5.53
N PRO A 230 7.62 -26.19 -5.04
CA PRO A 230 6.46 -27.02 -4.75
C PRO A 230 5.74 -26.61 -3.45
N PRO A 231 4.45 -26.98 -3.28
CA PRO A 231 3.77 -26.89 -2.00
C PRO A 231 4.50 -27.67 -0.89
N GLY A 232 4.47 -27.13 0.33
CA GLY A 232 5.27 -27.57 1.48
C GLY A 232 6.61 -26.84 1.62
N SER A 233 7.07 -26.11 0.60
CA SER A 233 8.33 -25.37 0.66
C SER A 233 8.25 -24.11 1.52
N ARG A 234 9.36 -23.82 2.21
CA ARG A 234 9.71 -22.49 2.71
C ARG A 234 11.08 -22.13 2.14
N LEU A 235 11.17 -20.99 1.47
CA LEU A 235 12.40 -20.39 0.97
C LEU A 235 12.63 -19.13 1.80
N THR A 236 13.84 -18.93 2.26
CA THR A 236 14.25 -17.64 2.81
C THR A 236 15.62 -17.29 2.29
N GLY A 237 15.89 -16.00 2.15
CA GLY A 237 17.22 -15.48 1.87
C GLY A 237 17.93 -14.98 3.12
N GLU A 238 19.21 -14.70 2.96
CA GLU A 238 19.99 -13.89 3.88
C GLU A 238 20.10 -12.50 3.23
N VAL A 239 19.66 -11.47 3.96
CA VAL A 239 19.47 -10.08 3.48
C VAL A 239 18.51 -9.96 2.29
N PHE A 240 18.98 -10.19 1.06
CA PHE A 240 18.20 -10.15 -0.18
C PHE A 240 18.80 -11.13 -1.21
N SER A 241 18.51 -12.42 -1.04
CA SER A 241 19.05 -13.47 -1.91
C SER A 241 18.41 -13.40 -3.30
N THR A 242 19.23 -13.09 -4.31
CA THR A 242 18.77 -12.61 -5.61
C THR A 242 18.64 -13.73 -6.63
N ILE A 243 17.46 -13.95 -7.20
CA ILE A 243 17.21 -14.89 -8.29
C ILE A 243 17.04 -14.13 -9.61
N SER A 244 17.93 -14.38 -10.56
CA SER A 244 18.12 -13.59 -11.78
C SER A 244 17.83 -14.42 -13.03
N GLY A 245 16.73 -14.14 -13.72
CA GLY A 245 16.37 -14.78 -14.99
C GLY A 245 17.29 -14.36 -16.14
N SER A 246 17.63 -15.29 -17.04
CA SER A 246 18.58 -15.06 -18.14
C SER A 246 18.29 -15.93 -19.37
N GLY A 247 18.71 -15.48 -20.56
CA GLY A 247 18.64 -16.28 -21.78
C GLY A 247 17.24 -16.41 -22.43
N ALA A 248 17.21 -17.14 -23.55
CA ALA A 248 16.10 -17.12 -24.51
C ALA A 248 14.77 -17.73 -24.03
N HIS A 249 14.74 -18.47 -22.91
CA HIS A 249 13.48 -18.95 -22.32
C HIS A 249 12.55 -17.80 -21.92
N PHE A 250 13.11 -16.64 -21.58
CA PHE A 250 12.36 -15.47 -21.12
C PHE A 250 12.27 -14.33 -22.16
N SER A 251 12.69 -14.55 -23.42
CA SER A 251 12.78 -13.46 -24.41
C SER A 251 11.55 -13.25 -25.30
N ASP A 252 10.51 -14.08 -25.19
CA ASP A 252 9.29 -13.97 -26.01
C ASP A 252 8.13 -13.34 -25.23
N ALA A 253 7.79 -12.10 -25.56
CA ALA A 253 6.64 -11.38 -24.98
C ALA A 253 5.27 -11.98 -25.36
N THR A 254 5.19 -12.74 -26.46
CA THR A 254 3.94 -13.38 -26.91
C THR A 254 3.70 -14.72 -26.20
N ASN A 255 4.75 -15.35 -25.68
CA ASN A 255 4.70 -16.59 -24.91
C ASN A 255 5.49 -16.44 -23.58
N PRO A 256 5.06 -15.55 -22.67
CA PRO A 256 5.82 -15.21 -21.47
C PRO A 256 6.02 -16.41 -20.54
N GLN A 257 7.19 -16.48 -19.91
CA GLN A 257 7.64 -17.58 -19.06
C GLN A 257 7.98 -17.10 -17.64
N LEU A 258 7.77 -17.98 -16.66
CA LEU A 258 7.91 -17.68 -15.24
C LEU A 258 9.37 -17.89 -14.78
N ILE A 259 9.99 -16.94 -14.11
CA ILE A 259 11.30 -17.14 -13.45
C ILE A 259 11.11 -18.00 -12.20
N LEU A 260 10.25 -17.57 -11.28
CA LEU A 260 9.73 -18.42 -10.20
C LEU A 260 8.27 -18.81 -10.44
N ARG A 261 7.97 -20.09 -10.20
CA ARG A 261 6.62 -20.65 -10.19
C ARG A 261 6.32 -21.27 -8.83
N LEU A 262 5.38 -20.70 -8.09
CA LEU A 262 4.97 -21.22 -6.78
C LEU A 262 3.76 -22.15 -6.95
N GLY A 263 4.03 -23.46 -6.96
CA GLY A 263 3.05 -24.53 -7.21
C GLY A 263 2.55 -24.61 -8.65
N HIS A 264 1.49 -25.39 -8.86
CA HIS A 264 0.70 -25.50 -10.07
C HIS A 264 -0.76 -25.08 -9.81
N PRO A 265 -1.56 -24.75 -10.85
CA PRO A 265 -2.97 -24.41 -10.66
C PRO A 265 -3.73 -25.49 -9.89
N ASN A 266 -4.50 -25.08 -8.87
CA ASN A 266 -5.19 -25.91 -7.89
C ASN A 266 -4.31 -26.65 -6.86
N ASP A 267 -2.99 -26.45 -6.83
CA ASP A 267 -2.15 -26.94 -5.72
C ASP A 267 -2.58 -26.28 -4.40
N ARG A 268 -2.55 -27.06 -3.30
CA ARG A 268 -2.79 -26.52 -1.95
C ARG A 268 -1.71 -26.95 -0.96
N GLY A 269 -1.45 -26.07 0.01
CA GLY A 269 -0.53 -26.30 1.12
C GLY A 269 0.27 -25.04 1.44
N ILE A 270 1.41 -25.23 2.09
CA ILE A 270 2.29 -24.13 2.51
C ILE A 270 3.17 -23.68 1.34
N THR A 271 3.39 -22.38 1.15
CA THR A 271 4.49 -21.84 0.33
C THR A 271 4.94 -20.48 0.87
N HIS A 272 6.04 -20.43 1.61
CA HIS A 272 6.59 -19.17 2.15
C HIS A 272 7.84 -18.76 1.39
N LEU A 273 7.95 -17.49 1.02
CA LEU A 273 9.19 -16.82 0.60
C LEU A 273 9.50 -15.68 1.59
N THR A 274 10.76 -15.44 1.95
CA THR A 274 11.14 -14.18 2.63
C THR A 274 12.59 -13.80 2.39
N ASP A 275 12.92 -12.51 2.47
CA ASP A 275 14.29 -11.99 2.31
C ASP A 275 14.91 -12.32 0.94
N LEU A 276 14.07 -12.41 -0.10
CA LEU A 276 14.46 -12.70 -1.48
C LEU A 276 14.38 -11.45 -2.36
N LEU A 277 15.21 -11.41 -3.40
CA LEU A 277 15.05 -10.51 -4.53
C LEU A 277 14.89 -11.34 -5.80
N VAL A 278 14.02 -10.93 -6.73
CA VAL A 278 13.89 -11.55 -8.05
C VAL A 278 14.08 -10.48 -9.12
N THR A 279 14.82 -10.80 -10.17
CA THR A 279 15.25 -9.86 -11.21
C THR A 279 15.50 -10.57 -12.55
N VAL A 280 15.84 -9.79 -13.57
CA VAL A 280 16.34 -10.24 -14.87
C VAL A 280 17.80 -9.80 -15.05
N ALA A 281 18.66 -10.65 -15.61
CA ALA A 281 20.07 -10.34 -15.83
C ALA A 281 20.31 -9.38 -17.01
N THR A 282 19.31 -9.19 -17.87
CA THR A 282 19.33 -8.43 -19.14
C THR A 282 17.87 -8.17 -19.56
N PRO A 283 17.56 -7.33 -20.57
CA PRO A 283 16.17 -7.16 -21.01
C PRO A 283 15.54 -8.46 -21.54
N LEU A 284 14.49 -8.94 -20.86
CA LEU A 284 13.82 -10.22 -21.15
C LEU A 284 12.30 -9.99 -21.23
N PRO A 285 11.75 -9.58 -22.39
CA PRO A 285 10.38 -9.09 -22.50
C PRO A 285 9.29 -10.16 -22.31
N GLY A 286 9.66 -11.44 -22.21
CA GLY A 286 8.79 -12.54 -21.81
C GLY A 286 8.90 -12.93 -20.33
N ALA A 287 9.75 -12.28 -19.52
CA ALA A 287 9.94 -12.65 -18.12
C ALA A 287 8.76 -12.22 -17.24
N ILE A 288 8.04 -13.19 -16.67
CA ILE A 288 7.22 -12.98 -15.48
C ILE A 288 8.11 -13.36 -14.28
N LEU A 289 8.44 -12.40 -13.41
CA LEU A 289 9.42 -12.64 -12.34
C LEU A 289 8.90 -13.69 -11.33
N THR A 290 7.64 -13.61 -10.91
CA THR A 290 7.02 -14.65 -10.07
C THR A 290 5.52 -14.79 -10.36
N GLN A 291 5.05 -16.04 -10.40
CA GLN A 291 3.61 -16.35 -10.37
C GLN A 291 3.28 -17.29 -9.21
N ILE A 292 2.23 -16.95 -8.45
CA ILE A 292 1.67 -17.76 -7.37
C ILE A 292 0.48 -18.55 -7.91
N HIS A 293 0.52 -19.87 -7.77
CA HIS A 293 -0.61 -20.76 -8.08
C HIS A 293 -1.16 -21.50 -6.85
N THR A 294 -0.30 -21.80 -5.86
CA THR A 294 -0.70 -22.48 -4.61
C THR A 294 -1.76 -21.67 -3.85
N ALA A 295 -2.75 -22.34 -3.28
CA ALA A 295 -3.58 -21.79 -2.21
C ALA A 295 -3.27 -22.43 -0.85
N GLY A 296 -3.39 -21.63 0.21
CA GLY A 296 -3.24 -22.10 1.59
C GLY A 296 -4.30 -23.16 1.94
N THR A 297 -4.03 -23.94 2.99
CA THR A 297 -5.06 -24.71 3.69
C THR A 297 -5.69 -23.91 4.85
N ARG A 298 -5.04 -22.81 5.24
CA ARG A 298 -5.39 -21.82 6.26
C ARG A 298 -4.88 -20.45 5.79
N PRO A 299 -5.34 -19.31 6.36
CA PRO A 299 -4.68 -18.02 6.20
C PRO A 299 -3.18 -18.10 6.53
N GLY A 300 -2.36 -17.31 5.85
CA GLY A 300 -0.90 -17.28 6.04
C GLY A 300 -0.10 -18.49 5.50
N ASP A 301 -0.73 -19.64 5.19
CA ASP A 301 0.01 -20.82 4.67
C ASP A 301 0.79 -20.52 3.37
N VAL A 302 0.28 -19.62 2.52
CA VAL A 302 1.00 -19.12 1.34
C VAL A 302 1.28 -17.64 1.53
N GLY A 303 2.54 -17.23 1.40
CA GLY A 303 2.92 -15.83 1.57
C GLY A 303 4.36 -15.48 1.21
N ILE A 304 4.62 -14.17 1.17
CA ILE A 304 5.92 -13.57 0.86
C ILE A 304 6.17 -12.39 1.82
N TRP A 305 7.30 -12.39 2.54
CA TRP A 305 7.67 -11.30 3.46
C TRP A 305 8.99 -10.63 3.04
N ASN A 306 9.17 -9.32 3.31
CA ASN A 306 10.43 -8.55 3.08
C ASN A 306 11.15 -8.98 1.79
N SER A 307 10.52 -8.80 0.62
CA SER A 307 11.02 -9.35 -0.66
C SER A 307 10.78 -8.42 -1.84
N VAL A 308 11.69 -8.43 -2.80
CA VAL A 308 11.79 -7.40 -3.85
C VAL A 308 11.70 -8.00 -5.26
N PHE A 309 10.87 -7.43 -6.12
CA PHE A 309 10.80 -7.75 -7.54
C PHE A 309 11.41 -6.59 -8.35
N ARG A 310 12.75 -6.59 -8.52
CA ARG A 310 13.48 -5.49 -9.16
C ARG A 310 13.72 -5.76 -10.64
N VAL A 311 13.64 -4.73 -11.48
CA VAL A 311 14.16 -4.76 -12.86
C VAL A 311 15.04 -3.54 -13.11
N GLY A 312 16.32 -3.77 -13.43
CA GLY A 312 17.33 -2.70 -13.56
C GLY A 312 17.96 -2.30 -12.22
N GLY A 313 18.38 -1.04 -12.13
CA GLY A 313 18.85 -0.39 -10.91
C GLY A 313 20.31 -0.68 -10.55
N ALA A 314 20.66 -1.95 -10.37
CA ALA A 314 21.93 -2.41 -9.80
C ALA A 314 22.93 -2.94 -10.85
N ALA A 315 24.17 -3.19 -10.42
CA ALA A 315 25.27 -3.75 -11.21
C ALA A 315 25.17 -5.27 -11.47
N ASP A 316 24.17 -5.97 -10.92
CA ASP A 316 23.94 -7.40 -11.16
C ASP A 316 23.20 -7.70 -12.48
N THR A 317 22.70 -6.66 -13.15
CA THR A 317 21.88 -6.73 -14.36
C THR A 317 22.36 -5.77 -15.46
N ASP A 318 22.50 -6.30 -16.67
CA ASP A 318 22.85 -5.52 -17.86
C ASP A 318 21.76 -4.50 -18.21
N VAL A 319 20.52 -4.65 -17.71
CA VAL A 319 19.42 -3.68 -17.89
C VAL A 319 19.87 -2.27 -17.48
N SER A 320 20.65 -2.14 -16.41
CA SER A 320 21.18 -0.85 -15.92
C SER A 320 22.11 -0.14 -16.93
N THR A 321 22.60 -0.84 -17.96
CA THR A 321 23.49 -0.32 -19.02
C THR A 321 22.89 -0.38 -20.42
N ALA A 322 21.97 -1.32 -20.67
CA ALA A 322 21.25 -1.46 -21.93
C ALA A 322 20.05 -0.49 -22.06
N CYS A 323 19.61 0.10 -20.94
CA CYS A 323 18.44 0.97 -20.85
C CYS A 323 18.81 2.39 -20.38
N GLY A 324 17.87 3.34 -20.53
CA GLY A 324 18.11 4.78 -20.37
C GLY A 324 17.95 5.63 -21.64
N ALA A 325 17.66 5.00 -22.79
CA ALA A 325 17.26 5.74 -23.99
C ALA A 325 15.90 6.45 -23.76
N ARG A 326 15.69 7.61 -24.40
CA ARG A 326 14.40 8.33 -24.33
C ARG A 326 13.26 7.57 -25.01
N ASP A 327 13.59 6.75 -26.01
CA ASP A 327 12.68 5.76 -26.60
C ASP A 327 12.92 4.40 -25.91
N VAL A 328 11.89 3.91 -25.21
CA VAL A 328 11.96 2.65 -24.44
C VAL A 328 11.58 1.40 -25.26
N SER A 329 11.30 1.52 -26.56
CA SER A 329 11.00 0.37 -27.42
C SER A 329 12.10 -0.71 -27.40
N GLY A 330 13.36 -0.28 -27.29
CA GLY A 330 14.53 -1.15 -27.14
C GLY A 330 14.71 -1.75 -25.73
N CYS A 331 14.05 -1.21 -24.70
CA CYS A 331 14.15 -1.67 -23.30
C CYS A 331 12.82 -2.22 -22.77
N ARG A 332 12.28 -3.26 -23.43
CA ARG A 332 11.25 -4.10 -22.82
C ARG A 332 11.93 -5.14 -21.92
N ALA A 333 12.02 -4.83 -20.63
CA ALA A 333 12.92 -5.55 -19.72
C ALA A 333 12.28 -6.74 -19.00
N ALA A 334 10.97 -6.69 -18.71
CA ALA A 334 10.20 -7.80 -18.15
C ALA A 334 8.71 -7.66 -18.50
N HIS A 335 7.98 -8.79 -18.53
CA HIS A 335 6.56 -8.85 -18.84
C HIS A 335 5.67 -8.46 -17.65
N THR A 336 6.00 -8.98 -16.45
CA THR A 336 5.24 -8.80 -15.20
C THR A 336 6.16 -8.97 -13.99
N LEU A 337 6.01 -8.16 -12.94
CA LEU A 337 6.74 -8.35 -11.68
C LEU A 337 6.13 -9.48 -10.82
N LEU A 338 4.83 -9.45 -10.56
CA LEU A 338 4.13 -10.48 -9.77
C LEU A 338 2.74 -10.82 -10.33
N HIS A 339 2.37 -12.10 -10.32
CA HIS A 339 1.03 -12.55 -10.69
C HIS A 339 0.47 -13.53 -9.66
N VAL A 340 -0.65 -13.20 -9.02
CA VAL A 340 -1.42 -14.11 -8.16
C VAL A 340 -2.55 -14.71 -9.00
N ALA A 341 -2.40 -15.99 -9.36
CA ALA A 341 -3.29 -16.66 -10.31
C ALA A 341 -4.67 -17.00 -9.73
N GLY A 342 -5.64 -17.28 -10.60
CA GLY A 342 -7.04 -17.45 -10.24
C GLY A 342 -7.39 -18.52 -9.20
N SER A 343 -6.56 -19.53 -8.94
CA SER A 343 -6.80 -20.54 -7.89
C SER A 343 -6.00 -20.31 -6.61
N ALA A 344 -5.18 -19.25 -6.55
CA ALA A 344 -4.19 -19.03 -5.50
C ALA A 344 -4.73 -18.19 -4.34
N SER A 345 -4.01 -18.20 -3.22
CA SER A 345 -4.18 -17.28 -2.09
C SER A 345 -2.80 -16.76 -1.68
N ALA A 346 -2.67 -15.58 -1.10
CA ALA A 346 -1.36 -15.10 -0.65
C ALA A 346 -1.43 -14.06 0.47
N TYR A 347 -0.51 -14.15 1.43
CA TYR A 347 -0.22 -13.07 2.37
C TYR A 347 1.13 -12.42 1.99
N LEU A 348 1.13 -11.16 1.59
CA LEU A 348 2.29 -10.46 1.05
C LEU A 348 2.60 -9.25 1.94
N GLU A 349 3.68 -9.27 2.73
CA GLU A 349 4.05 -8.19 3.68
C GLU A 349 5.44 -7.61 3.36
N ASP A 350 5.56 -6.28 3.30
CA ASP A 350 6.82 -5.57 2.92
C ASP A 350 7.40 -6.07 1.58
N VAL A 351 6.51 -6.22 0.58
CA VAL A 351 6.85 -6.64 -0.78
C VAL A 351 6.95 -5.43 -1.71
N TRP A 352 8.09 -5.29 -2.41
CA TRP A 352 8.37 -4.14 -3.27
C TRP A 352 8.71 -4.56 -4.71
N GLY A 353 7.82 -4.27 -5.65
CA GLY A 353 8.11 -4.35 -7.09
C GLY A 353 8.64 -3.03 -7.63
N TRP A 354 9.92 -2.97 -8.00
CA TRP A 354 10.57 -1.75 -8.47
C TRP A 354 11.15 -1.91 -9.87
N VAL A 355 10.55 -1.24 -10.85
CA VAL A 355 11.18 -1.01 -12.15
C VAL A 355 12.07 0.21 -12.00
N ALA A 356 13.38 0.03 -12.12
CA ALA A 356 14.32 1.06 -11.73
C ALA A 356 14.18 2.34 -12.57
N ASP A 357 13.92 3.45 -11.90
CA ASP A 357 13.91 4.80 -12.45
C ASP A 357 15.30 5.45 -12.42
N HIS A 358 16.20 4.97 -11.55
CA HIS A 358 17.58 5.43 -11.42
C HIS A 358 18.56 4.29 -11.12
N ARG A 359 19.86 4.58 -11.25
CA ARG A 359 20.94 3.67 -10.86
C ARG A 359 21.19 3.71 -9.35
N LEU A 360 21.30 2.53 -8.74
CA LEU A 360 21.76 2.33 -7.37
C LEU A 360 23.29 2.32 -7.33
N ASP A 361 23.90 1.53 -8.21
CA ASP A 361 25.35 1.34 -8.26
C ASP A 361 26.02 2.31 -9.26
N GLY A 362 27.14 2.92 -8.84
CA GLY A 362 28.03 3.70 -9.72
C GLY A 362 27.49 5.06 -10.18
N ALA A 363 26.28 5.45 -9.79
CA ALA A 363 25.63 6.69 -10.22
C ALA A 363 26.39 7.94 -9.76
N SER A 364 26.74 8.83 -10.70
CA SER A 364 27.04 10.23 -10.39
C SER A 364 25.76 11.07 -10.37
N ALA A 365 25.81 12.25 -9.75
CA ALA A 365 24.71 13.23 -9.76
C ALA A 365 24.35 13.80 -11.15
N SER A 366 24.98 13.30 -12.23
CA SER A 366 24.77 13.71 -13.62
C SER A 366 24.48 12.54 -14.57
N GLU A 367 24.22 11.33 -14.06
CA GLU A 367 23.83 10.20 -14.91
C GLU A 367 22.34 10.26 -15.30
N PRO A 368 21.98 9.82 -16.53
CA PRO A 368 20.60 9.85 -17.02
C PRO A 368 19.68 8.88 -16.27
N PRO A 369 18.35 9.12 -16.28
CA PRO A 369 17.36 8.21 -15.70
C PRO A 369 17.38 6.83 -16.36
N GLN A 370 17.03 5.80 -15.59
CA GLN A 370 16.76 4.47 -16.14
C GLN A 370 15.35 4.44 -16.76
N ASN A 371 15.30 4.76 -18.05
CA ASN A 371 14.09 4.60 -18.85
C ASN A 371 13.93 3.12 -19.22
N ILE A 372 13.08 2.41 -18.47
CA ILE A 372 12.77 0.99 -18.62
C ILE A 372 11.27 0.80 -18.89
N ALA A 373 10.92 -0.10 -19.81
CA ALA A 373 9.56 -0.60 -19.96
C ALA A 373 9.43 -2.02 -19.39
N VAL A 374 8.73 -2.15 -18.24
CA VAL A 374 8.17 -3.42 -17.74
C VAL A 374 6.66 -3.32 -17.83
N GLY A 375 6.00 -4.33 -18.40
CA GLY A 375 4.57 -4.22 -18.72
C GLY A 375 3.69 -3.94 -17.49
N ARG A 376 3.83 -4.78 -16.46
CA ARG A 376 2.85 -4.92 -15.38
C ARG A 376 3.54 -5.06 -14.02
N GLY A 377 3.01 -4.39 -13.00
CA GLY A 377 3.46 -4.56 -11.61
C GLY A 377 2.94 -5.86 -11.01
N VAL A 378 1.95 -5.77 -10.12
CA VAL A 378 1.22 -6.93 -9.60
C VAL A 378 -0.15 -7.09 -10.28
N LEU A 379 -0.43 -8.30 -10.75
CA LEU A 379 -1.74 -8.74 -11.21
C LEU A 379 -2.32 -9.74 -10.20
N VAL A 380 -3.55 -9.51 -9.73
CA VAL A 380 -4.30 -10.42 -8.87
C VAL A 380 -5.59 -10.85 -9.57
N GLU A 381 -5.77 -12.16 -9.71
CA GLU A 381 -6.96 -12.77 -10.33
C GLU A 381 -7.62 -13.84 -9.44
N SER A 382 -7.11 -14.03 -8.21
CA SER A 382 -7.55 -15.04 -7.23
C SER A 382 -9.07 -15.11 -7.04
N ASP A 383 -9.66 -16.31 -7.10
CA ASP A 383 -11.08 -16.57 -6.81
C ASP A 383 -11.42 -16.63 -5.31
N GLY A 384 -10.48 -16.23 -4.44
CA GLY A 384 -10.59 -16.33 -2.98
C GLY A 384 -10.20 -17.71 -2.43
N GLY A 385 -9.75 -18.63 -3.26
CA GLY A 385 -9.26 -19.96 -2.86
C GLY A 385 -10.39 -20.93 -2.50
N ARG A 386 -10.44 -22.09 -3.16
CA ARG A 386 -11.63 -22.95 -3.16
C ARG A 386 -11.81 -23.80 -1.90
N GLY A 387 -12.91 -23.60 -1.18
CA GLY A 387 -13.45 -24.51 -0.17
C GLY A 387 -13.63 -23.87 1.21
N GLU A 388 -13.99 -24.67 2.21
CA GLU A 388 -13.89 -24.25 3.62
C GLU A 388 -12.42 -23.94 3.95
N GLY A 389 -12.16 -22.87 4.70
CA GLY A 389 -10.81 -22.29 4.80
C GLY A 389 -10.34 -21.64 3.50
N ALA A 390 -11.24 -20.95 2.79
CA ALA A 390 -10.95 -20.11 1.65
C ALA A 390 -9.86 -19.07 1.98
N GLY A 391 -8.89 -18.90 1.09
CA GLY A 391 -7.73 -18.03 1.29
C GLY A 391 -7.79 -16.82 0.36
N GLY A 392 -7.99 -15.64 0.93
CA GLY A 392 -7.91 -14.37 0.21
C GLY A 392 -6.50 -13.99 -0.24
N VAL A 393 -6.36 -12.74 -0.66
CA VAL A 393 -5.06 -12.13 -1.01
C VAL A 393 -4.85 -10.88 -0.17
N TRP A 394 -3.87 -10.90 0.73
CA TRP A 394 -3.48 -9.77 1.57
C TRP A 394 -2.20 -9.14 1.02
N LEU A 395 -2.20 -7.82 0.83
CA LEU A 395 -1.09 -7.00 0.33
C LEU A 395 -0.78 -5.91 1.37
N VAL A 396 0.03 -6.27 2.37
CA VAL A 396 0.34 -5.49 3.57
C VAL A 396 1.62 -4.67 3.36
N GLY A 397 1.50 -3.34 3.42
CA GLY A 397 2.65 -2.42 3.28
C GLY A 397 3.36 -2.43 1.91
N THR A 398 2.76 -3.01 0.87
CA THR A 398 3.43 -3.28 -0.42
C THR A 398 3.61 -2.04 -1.30
N SER A 399 4.60 -2.05 -2.19
CA SER A 399 4.73 -1.05 -3.26
C SER A 399 4.99 -1.70 -4.62
N PHE A 400 4.39 -1.18 -5.69
CA PHE A 400 4.70 -1.55 -7.07
C PHE A 400 4.83 -0.27 -7.90
N GLU A 401 5.92 -0.13 -8.66
CA GLU A 401 6.36 1.18 -9.19
C GLU A 401 6.90 1.08 -10.63
N HIS A 402 6.64 2.14 -11.40
CA HIS A 402 7.16 2.45 -12.73
C HIS A 402 6.94 1.39 -13.84
N CYS A 403 5.93 0.54 -13.71
CA CYS A 403 5.43 -0.34 -14.79
C CYS A 403 4.57 0.45 -15.80
N VAL A 404 4.51 -0.01 -17.05
CA VAL A 404 3.93 0.74 -18.19
C VAL A 404 2.40 0.79 -18.19
N LEU A 405 1.73 -0.32 -17.85
CA LEU A 405 0.28 -0.47 -17.99
C LEU A 405 -0.44 -0.15 -16.67
N TYR A 406 0.03 -0.76 -15.59
CA TYR A 406 -0.48 -0.57 -14.23
C TYR A 406 0.56 -1.00 -13.20
N GLN A 407 0.45 -0.42 -12.00
CA GLN A 407 1.21 -0.85 -10.84
C GLN A 407 0.50 -1.99 -10.10
N TYR A 408 -0.81 -1.84 -9.82
CA TYR A 408 -1.68 -2.89 -9.31
C TYR A 408 -2.85 -3.10 -10.27
N ALA A 409 -3.14 -4.36 -10.62
CA ALA A 409 -4.39 -4.76 -11.25
C ALA A 409 -5.11 -5.85 -10.44
N LEU A 410 -6.40 -5.66 -10.18
CA LEU A 410 -7.29 -6.63 -9.56
C LEU A 410 -8.39 -6.97 -10.59
N ARG A 411 -8.42 -8.20 -11.11
CA ARG A 411 -9.34 -8.56 -12.20
C ARG A 411 -10.08 -9.87 -11.94
N GLY A 412 -11.41 -9.82 -11.85
CA GLY A 412 -12.26 -10.94 -11.43
C GLY A 412 -11.98 -11.45 -10.01
N ALA A 413 -11.09 -10.77 -9.27
CA ALA A 413 -10.51 -11.25 -8.03
C ALA A 413 -11.49 -11.12 -6.86
N LYS A 414 -11.34 -12.01 -5.87
CA LYS A 414 -12.19 -12.08 -4.69
C LYS A 414 -11.39 -12.08 -3.39
N ALA A 415 -12.01 -11.56 -2.32
CA ALA A 415 -11.44 -11.57 -0.96
C ALA A 415 -10.03 -10.97 -0.90
N VAL A 416 -9.86 -9.76 -1.43
CA VAL A 416 -8.55 -9.08 -1.51
C VAL A 416 -8.46 -7.95 -0.49
N TYR A 417 -7.44 -7.99 0.37
CA TYR A 417 -7.04 -6.89 1.24
C TYR A 417 -5.78 -6.20 0.70
N LEU A 418 -5.76 -4.86 0.67
CA LEU A 418 -4.55 -4.06 0.45
C LEU A 418 -4.40 -3.06 1.61
N GLY A 419 -3.24 -2.93 2.24
CA GLY A 419 -3.04 -1.83 3.18
C GLY A 419 -1.69 -1.75 3.90
N GLN A 420 -0.94 -0.65 3.86
CA GLN A 420 -1.03 0.42 2.85
C GLN A 420 -0.36 -0.04 1.56
N HIS A 421 -0.98 0.24 0.41
CA HIS A 421 -0.29 0.11 -0.88
C HIS A 421 0.27 1.46 -1.35
N GLN A 422 1.36 1.44 -2.10
CA GLN A 422 1.98 2.62 -2.71
C GLN A 422 2.37 2.36 -4.16
N THR A 423 2.32 3.39 -5.00
CA THR A 423 2.59 3.30 -6.43
C THR A 423 3.24 4.55 -6.97
N GLU A 424 4.07 4.40 -8.00
CA GLU A 424 4.59 5.50 -8.79
C GLU A 424 4.42 5.23 -10.29
N SER A 425 4.00 6.24 -11.05
CA SER A 425 3.97 6.14 -12.52
C SER A 425 5.39 6.24 -13.11
N PRO A 426 5.71 5.58 -14.23
CA PRO A 426 7.02 5.70 -14.86
C PRO A 426 7.26 7.12 -15.35
N TYR A 427 8.39 7.70 -14.94
CA TYR A 427 8.70 9.12 -15.20
C TYR A 427 8.93 9.44 -16.67
N TRP A 428 9.31 8.44 -17.48
CA TRP A 428 9.51 8.58 -18.92
C TRP A 428 8.20 8.67 -19.71
N GLN A 429 7.05 8.28 -19.15
CA GLN A 429 5.75 8.49 -19.81
C GLN A 429 5.32 9.96 -19.72
N GLY A 430 4.52 10.41 -20.69
CA GLY A 430 3.88 11.72 -20.65
C GLY A 430 4.21 12.60 -21.86
N ARG A 431 4.04 13.90 -21.68
CA ARG A 431 3.94 14.87 -22.76
C ARG A 431 5.23 15.00 -23.59
N GLY A 432 5.13 14.75 -24.89
CA GLY A 432 6.27 14.84 -25.81
C GLY A 432 7.33 13.74 -25.64
N THR A 433 6.98 12.65 -24.94
CA THR A 433 7.79 11.43 -24.86
C THR A 433 7.49 10.56 -26.11
N PRO A 434 8.37 9.62 -26.52
CA PRO A 434 8.21 8.96 -27.83
C PRO A 434 7.06 7.96 -27.92
N LEU A 435 6.56 7.46 -26.78
CA LEU A 435 5.59 6.37 -26.67
C LEU A 435 4.59 6.63 -25.54
N ARG A 436 3.34 6.18 -25.71
CA ARG A 436 2.25 6.32 -24.72
C ARG A 436 1.80 4.96 -24.24
N ALA A 437 1.15 4.84 -23.07
CA ALA A 437 0.54 3.57 -22.69
C ALA A 437 -0.55 3.17 -23.74
N PRO A 438 -0.57 1.90 -24.23
CA PRO A 438 0.14 0.73 -23.73
C PRO A 438 1.57 0.49 -24.25
N GLU A 439 2.05 1.26 -25.24
CA GLU A 439 3.35 1.09 -25.88
C GLU A 439 4.53 1.16 -24.88
N PRO A 440 5.62 0.39 -25.08
CA PRO A 440 5.92 -0.49 -26.21
C PRO A 440 5.29 -1.91 -26.11
N TRP A 441 4.30 -2.10 -25.25
CA TRP A 441 3.55 -3.34 -25.12
C TRP A 441 2.31 -3.35 -26.02
N VAL A 442 1.83 -4.55 -26.33
CA VAL A 442 0.54 -4.77 -26.99
C VAL A 442 -0.43 -5.25 -25.92
N VAL A 443 -1.65 -4.72 -25.92
CA VAL A 443 -2.74 -5.12 -25.00
C VAL A 443 -2.98 -6.62 -25.13
N ASP A 444 -2.77 -7.36 -24.04
CA ASP A 444 -2.96 -8.81 -24.02
C ASP A 444 -4.19 -9.19 -23.20
N GLY A 445 -5.24 -9.62 -23.90
CA GLY A 445 -6.48 -10.09 -23.28
C GLY A 445 -6.32 -11.29 -22.34
N ARG A 446 -5.19 -12.03 -22.40
CA ARG A 446 -4.88 -13.14 -21.47
C ARG A 446 -4.57 -12.64 -20.05
N PHE A 447 -3.99 -11.44 -19.94
CA PHE A 447 -3.74 -10.74 -18.68
C PHE A 447 -4.74 -9.59 -18.47
N GLY A 448 -5.64 -9.39 -19.43
CA GLY A 448 -6.68 -8.36 -19.49
C GLY A 448 -6.16 -6.96 -19.19
N ASP A 449 -5.15 -6.55 -19.96
CA ASP A 449 -4.56 -5.23 -19.83
C ASP A 449 -5.57 -4.10 -20.14
N PRO A 450 -5.41 -2.91 -19.54
CA PRO A 450 -6.16 -1.72 -19.94
C PRO A 450 -5.90 -1.38 -21.42
N GLY A 451 -6.97 -1.21 -22.20
CA GLY A 451 -6.88 -0.65 -23.56
C GLY A 451 -6.70 0.87 -23.58
N PHE A 452 -6.85 1.51 -22.42
CA PHE A 452 -6.95 2.97 -22.25
C PHE A 452 -8.14 3.54 -23.02
N GLU A 453 -9.27 2.84 -22.88
CA GLU A 453 -10.59 3.22 -23.37
C GLU A 453 -11.00 4.57 -22.77
N GLY A 454 -11.45 5.49 -23.62
CA GLY A 454 -11.75 6.88 -23.21
C GLY A 454 -10.56 7.84 -23.29
N CYS A 455 -9.33 7.36 -23.54
CA CYS A 455 -8.20 8.23 -23.87
C CYS A 455 -7.99 8.32 -25.40
N ASP A 456 -7.93 9.54 -25.94
CA ASP A 456 -7.58 9.77 -27.35
C ASP A 456 -6.17 9.23 -27.68
N GLU A 457 -5.91 8.89 -28.95
CA GLU A 457 -4.64 8.32 -29.41
C GLU A 457 -3.42 9.23 -29.12
N GLY A 458 -3.65 10.55 -29.15
CA GLY A 458 -2.66 11.58 -28.87
C GLY A 458 -2.64 12.11 -27.42
N ASP A 459 -3.46 11.57 -26.52
CA ASP A 459 -3.54 12.06 -25.14
C ASP A 459 -2.42 11.48 -24.27
N ASP A 460 -1.26 12.14 -24.31
CA ASP A 460 -0.08 11.87 -23.48
C ASP A 460 -0.36 11.88 -21.96
N MET A 461 -1.45 12.49 -21.49
CA MET A 461 -1.79 12.66 -20.07
C MET A 461 -2.75 11.56 -19.55
N CYS A 462 -3.70 11.15 -20.39
CA CYS A 462 -4.63 10.05 -20.11
C CYS A 462 -3.98 8.68 -20.35
N ARG A 463 -3.12 8.55 -21.37
CA ARG A 463 -2.41 7.30 -21.73
C ARG A 463 -1.17 7.04 -20.86
N ARG A 464 -1.40 6.93 -19.55
CA ARG A 464 -0.36 6.70 -18.54
C ARG A 464 -0.75 5.60 -17.56
N ALA A 465 0.26 4.94 -16.99
CA ALA A 465 0.07 3.76 -16.15
C ALA A 465 -0.88 4.02 -14.97
N TRP A 466 -1.82 3.10 -14.75
CA TRP A 466 -2.72 3.17 -13.59
C TRP A 466 -1.96 2.86 -12.30
N GLY A 467 -2.24 3.61 -11.23
CA GLY A 467 -1.83 3.22 -9.87
C GLY A 467 -2.58 1.94 -9.48
N LEU A 468 -3.91 2.00 -9.56
CA LEU A 468 -4.80 0.86 -9.32
C LEU A 468 -5.80 0.69 -10.47
N TYR A 469 -5.84 -0.50 -11.07
CA TYR A 469 -6.79 -0.90 -12.10
C TYR A 469 -7.68 -2.04 -11.60
N VAL A 470 -9.00 -1.83 -11.53
CA VAL A 470 -9.96 -2.79 -10.99
C VAL A 470 -11.03 -3.12 -12.02
N ASP A 471 -11.19 -4.40 -12.34
CA ASP A 471 -12.21 -4.90 -13.27
C ASP A 471 -12.93 -6.15 -12.72
N GLY A 472 -14.20 -5.99 -12.34
CA GLY A 472 -15.10 -7.10 -11.99
C GLY A 472 -14.79 -7.87 -10.70
N VAL A 473 -14.23 -7.19 -9.68
CA VAL A 473 -13.87 -7.79 -8.38
C VAL A 473 -15.05 -7.96 -7.40
N GLU A 474 -14.88 -8.81 -6.40
CA GLU A 474 -15.85 -9.11 -5.34
C GLU A 474 -15.20 -9.10 -3.95
N ASP A 475 -15.84 -8.52 -2.94
CA ASP A 475 -15.35 -8.47 -1.53
C ASP A 475 -13.86 -8.02 -1.43
N VAL A 476 -13.59 -6.75 -1.76
CA VAL A 476 -12.25 -6.11 -1.75
C VAL A 476 -12.17 -4.99 -0.72
N VAL A 477 -11.12 -5.00 0.11
CA VAL A 477 -10.86 -3.99 1.15
C VAL A 477 -9.50 -3.32 0.89
N ILE A 478 -9.45 -1.99 0.97
CA ILE A 478 -8.21 -1.21 0.83
C ILE A 478 -8.08 -0.20 1.96
N HIS A 479 -6.93 -0.17 2.66
CA HIS A 479 -6.62 0.76 3.74
C HIS A 479 -5.29 1.48 3.48
N GLY A 480 -5.35 2.73 3.02
CA GLY A 480 -4.15 3.49 2.67
C GLY A 480 -3.72 3.21 1.23
N SER A 481 -3.68 4.27 0.43
CA SER A 481 -3.18 4.23 -0.96
C SER A 481 -2.41 5.50 -1.27
N ALA A 482 -1.13 5.36 -1.59
CA ALA A 482 -0.23 6.45 -1.92
C ALA A 482 0.13 6.38 -3.40
N MET A 483 -0.58 7.13 -4.25
CA MET A 483 -0.52 6.93 -5.70
C MET A 483 0.06 8.14 -6.44
N TRP A 484 1.35 8.05 -6.78
CA TRP A 484 2.12 9.21 -7.20
C TRP A 484 2.34 9.31 -8.71
N SER A 485 2.13 10.50 -9.26
CA SER A 485 2.66 10.93 -10.55
C SER A 485 3.57 12.13 -10.28
N PHE A 486 4.88 11.98 -10.49
CA PHE A 486 5.87 13.04 -10.19
C PHE A 486 6.29 13.86 -11.40
N TYR A 487 6.28 13.25 -12.60
CA TYR A 487 6.79 13.86 -13.83
C TYR A 487 5.78 13.72 -14.95
N GLY A 488 5.55 14.79 -15.70
CA GLY A 488 4.73 14.86 -16.91
C GLY A 488 5.45 14.37 -18.16
N GLY A 489 6.57 13.66 -18.00
CA GLY A 489 7.49 13.22 -19.07
C GLY A 489 8.90 13.77 -18.84
N MET A 490 9.81 12.96 -18.31
CA MET A 490 11.21 13.36 -18.06
C MET A 490 12.01 13.35 -19.38
N THR A 491 11.76 14.34 -20.25
CA THR A 491 12.28 14.37 -21.63
C THR A 491 13.71 14.90 -21.77
N ASP A 492 14.25 15.49 -20.70
CA ASP A 492 15.57 16.13 -20.58
C ASP A 492 16.56 15.35 -19.70
N GLY A 493 16.06 14.39 -18.90
CA GLY A 493 16.83 13.63 -17.92
C GLY A 493 17.09 14.35 -16.59
N LEU A 494 16.37 15.44 -16.29
CA LEU A 494 16.62 16.25 -15.10
C LEU A 494 15.55 16.05 -14.02
N TRP A 495 15.97 15.41 -12.93
CA TRP A 495 15.23 15.20 -11.67
C TRP A 495 14.67 16.47 -11.01
N SER A 496 15.12 17.66 -11.45
CA SER A 496 14.67 18.96 -10.92
C SER A 496 13.45 19.55 -11.62
N ASP A 497 13.10 19.11 -12.84
CA ASP A 497 11.93 19.59 -13.56
C ASP A 497 10.85 18.49 -13.67
N PRO A 498 9.71 18.59 -12.96
CA PRO A 498 8.60 17.67 -13.13
C PRO A 498 7.93 17.79 -14.51
N GLN A 499 8.19 18.85 -15.28
CA GLN A 499 7.59 19.18 -16.59
C GLN A 499 6.05 19.37 -16.60
N CYS A 500 5.39 19.28 -15.44
CA CYS A 500 3.93 19.44 -15.26
C CYS A 500 3.46 20.92 -15.19
N GLY A 501 4.35 21.89 -15.39
CA GLY A 501 4.03 23.32 -15.28
C GLY A 501 3.08 23.84 -16.36
N LEU A 502 3.11 23.24 -17.56
CA LEU A 502 2.23 23.61 -18.69
C LEU A 502 0.79 23.10 -18.51
N THR A 503 0.57 22.22 -17.54
CA THR A 503 -0.70 21.56 -17.18
C THR A 503 -1.12 21.95 -15.76
N GLY A 504 -0.70 23.13 -15.27
CA GLY A 504 -1.11 23.68 -13.97
C GLY A 504 -0.59 22.91 -12.75
N GLY A 505 0.40 22.04 -12.91
CA GLY A 505 0.88 21.13 -11.86
C GLY A 505 0.28 19.72 -11.93
N ILE A 506 -0.60 19.42 -12.89
CA ILE A 506 -1.08 18.07 -13.17
C ILE A 506 -0.07 17.34 -14.07
N CYS A 507 0.28 16.11 -13.73
CA CYS A 507 1.21 15.26 -14.48
C CYS A 507 0.52 14.11 -15.24
N GLN A 508 -0.74 13.79 -14.89
CA GLN A 508 -1.51 12.66 -15.43
C GLN A 508 -3.01 12.90 -15.23
N THR A 509 -3.86 12.44 -16.14
CA THR A 509 -5.31 12.69 -16.06
C THR A 509 -5.96 11.81 -15.00
N ASN A 510 -5.74 10.50 -15.06
CA ASN A 510 -6.44 9.53 -14.21
C ASN A 510 -5.46 8.65 -13.43
N MET A 511 -5.68 8.45 -12.13
CA MET A 511 -4.81 7.64 -11.26
C MET A 511 -5.34 6.22 -11.03
N ALA A 512 -6.62 6.07 -10.69
CA ALA A 512 -7.24 4.77 -10.46
C ALA A 512 -8.54 4.58 -11.27
N TYR A 513 -8.78 3.33 -11.69
CA TYR A 513 -9.91 2.90 -12.51
C TYR A 513 -10.67 1.79 -11.78
N VAL A 514 -11.99 1.92 -11.64
CA VAL A 514 -12.85 0.90 -11.00
C VAL A 514 -14.08 0.61 -11.84
N LYS A 515 -14.14 -0.60 -12.42
CA LYS A 515 -15.26 -1.10 -13.23
C LYS A 515 -15.88 -2.34 -12.60
N GLY A 516 -17.20 -2.34 -12.45
CA GLY A 516 -17.99 -3.53 -12.09
C GLY A 516 -17.69 -4.17 -10.72
N ALA A 517 -17.05 -3.45 -9.79
CA ALA A 517 -16.70 -3.97 -8.47
C ALA A 517 -17.93 -4.14 -7.56
N LYS A 518 -17.97 -5.22 -6.77
CA LYS A 518 -19.08 -5.58 -5.87
C LYS A 518 -18.57 -5.82 -4.44
N GLY A 519 -19.02 -5.03 -3.47
CA GLY A 519 -18.44 -5.09 -2.13
C GLY A 519 -16.99 -4.63 -2.16
N MET A 520 -16.76 -3.39 -2.59
CA MET A 520 -15.44 -2.76 -2.53
C MET A 520 -15.46 -1.63 -1.51
N TRP A 521 -14.57 -1.69 -0.53
CA TRP A 521 -14.44 -0.70 0.54
C TRP A 521 -13.01 -0.17 0.58
N TRP A 522 -12.83 1.08 0.16
CA TRP A 522 -11.52 1.71 0.00
C TRP A 522 -11.41 2.94 0.90
N PHE A 523 -10.59 2.83 1.94
CA PHE A 523 -10.33 3.84 2.95
C PHE A 523 -8.96 4.50 2.71
N THR A 524 -8.92 5.83 2.85
CA THR A 524 -7.71 6.68 2.75
C THR A 524 -6.90 6.47 1.46
N ALA A 525 -7.32 7.09 0.36
CA ALA A 525 -6.50 7.23 -0.84
C ALA A 525 -5.99 8.66 -1.01
N SER A 526 -4.75 8.81 -1.43
CA SER A 526 -4.14 10.08 -1.82
C SER A 526 -3.41 9.90 -3.15
N SER A 527 -3.54 10.87 -4.05
CA SER A 527 -2.70 10.92 -5.25
C SER A 527 -2.02 12.27 -5.43
N LYS A 528 -0.85 12.23 -6.09
CA LYS A 528 -0.07 13.41 -6.43
C LYS A 528 -0.30 13.81 -7.89
N ALA A 529 -0.40 15.12 -8.13
CA ALA A 529 -0.39 15.74 -9.46
C ALA A 529 -1.25 15.01 -10.50
N THR A 530 -2.48 14.68 -10.13
CA THR A 530 -3.44 13.96 -10.96
C THR A 530 -4.78 14.67 -10.93
N GLU A 531 -5.46 14.77 -12.07
CA GLU A 531 -6.76 15.46 -12.14
C GLU A 531 -7.85 14.63 -11.46
N ASN A 532 -7.92 13.34 -11.80
CA ASN A 532 -8.88 12.37 -11.28
C ASN A 532 -8.16 11.29 -10.45
N LEU A 533 -8.51 11.21 -9.16
CA LEU A 533 -8.01 10.20 -8.23
C LEU A 533 -8.72 8.84 -8.47
N VAL A 534 -10.06 8.85 -8.58
CA VAL A 534 -10.85 7.65 -8.91
C VAL A 534 -11.81 7.96 -10.06
N VAL A 535 -11.69 7.18 -11.13
CA VAL A 535 -12.69 7.05 -12.20
C VAL A 535 -13.45 5.74 -12.00
N ASP A 536 -14.75 5.82 -11.78
CA ASP A 536 -15.66 4.68 -11.71
C ASP A 536 -16.36 4.50 -13.07
N VAL A 537 -16.60 3.25 -13.48
CA VAL A 537 -17.45 2.92 -14.62
C VAL A 537 -18.58 2.00 -14.16
N GLU A 538 -19.82 2.37 -14.49
CA GLU A 538 -20.99 1.56 -14.16
C GLU A 538 -21.02 0.27 -15.00
N GLY A 539 -20.94 -0.87 -14.32
CA GLY A 539 -20.99 -2.19 -14.94
C GLY A 539 -22.42 -2.68 -15.18
N GLY A 540 -23.18 -1.97 -16.02
CA GLY A 540 -24.57 -2.29 -16.37
C GLY A 540 -24.77 -2.56 -17.87
N SER A 541 -25.85 -3.27 -18.22
CA SER A 541 -26.24 -3.50 -19.62
C SER A 541 -26.97 -2.31 -20.26
N GLU A 542 -27.28 -1.27 -19.48
CA GLU A 542 -27.87 -0.01 -19.92
C GLU A 542 -27.06 1.14 -19.31
N GLY A 543 -26.51 2.03 -20.16
CA GLY A 543 -25.72 3.20 -19.73
C GLY A 543 -24.23 2.92 -19.54
N ASN A 544 -23.42 3.16 -20.58
CA ASN A 544 -21.95 3.01 -20.51
C ASN A 544 -21.29 4.28 -19.92
N GLY A 545 -21.67 4.64 -18.69
CA GLY A 545 -21.25 5.87 -18.01
C GLY A 545 -19.96 5.71 -17.20
N SER A 546 -18.99 6.59 -17.45
CA SER A 546 -17.84 6.82 -16.56
C SER A 546 -18.07 8.06 -15.70
N VAL A 547 -17.87 7.93 -14.39
CA VAL A 547 -18.04 8.99 -13.40
C VAL A 547 -16.71 9.23 -12.69
N VAL A 548 -16.24 10.47 -12.66
CA VAL A 548 -15.14 10.87 -11.78
C VAL A 548 -15.70 10.96 -10.36
N VAL A 549 -15.37 9.99 -9.51
CA VAL A 549 -15.86 9.93 -8.12
C VAL A 549 -14.96 10.76 -7.19
N THR A 550 -13.70 10.98 -7.54
CA THR A 550 -12.82 11.89 -6.79
C THR A 550 -11.81 12.57 -7.73
N SER A 551 -11.69 13.89 -7.60
CA SER A 551 -10.80 14.77 -8.38
C SER A 551 -9.95 15.65 -7.44
N MET A 552 -8.77 16.11 -7.89
CA MET A 552 -7.98 17.11 -7.15
C MET A 552 -8.75 18.44 -7.01
N LYS A 553 -9.51 18.82 -8.03
CA LYS A 553 -10.28 20.08 -8.08
C LYS A 553 -11.32 20.16 -6.97
N ASP A 554 -12.03 19.05 -6.72
CA ASP A 554 -13.18 19.00 -5.82
C ASP A 554 -12.81 18.39 -4.44
N HIS A 555 -11.69 17.66 -4.37
CA HIS A 555 -11.18 17.03 -3.14
C HIS A 555 -9.67 17.29 -2.93
N PRO A 556 -9.24 18.57 -2.80
CA PRO A 556 -7.84 18.93 -2.62
C PRO A 556 -7.31 18.54 -1.24
N GLY A 557 -6.15 17.88 -1.22
CA GLY A 557 -5.30 17.65 -0.06
C GLY A 557 -3.97 18.39 -0.17
N SER A 558 -3.13 18.30 0.88
CA SER A 558 -1.88 19.06 1.00
C SER A 558 -0.81 18.75 -0.08
N TRP A 559 -0.97 17.68 -0.85
CA TRP A 559 -0.03 17.28 -1.92
C TRP A 559 -0.69 16.80 -3.22
N GLY A 560 -2.02 16.94 -3.35
CA GLY A 560 -2.77 16.52 -4.53
C GLY A 560 -4.25 16.26 -4.23
N ALA A 561 -4.79 15.14 -4.70
CA ALA A 561 -6.17 14.72 -4.40
C ALA A 561 -6.19 13.80 -3.16
N VAL A 562 -7.27 13.85 -2.38
CA VAL A 562 -7.46 12.96 -1.21
C VAL A 562 -8.90 12.44 -1.08
N MET A 563 -9.04 11.19 -0.70
CA MET A 563 -10.31 10.47 -0.53
C MET A 563 -10.32 9.78 0.83
N ALA A 564 -11.28 10.13 1.70
CA ALA A 564 -11.41 9.51 3.01
C ALA A 564 -11.95 8.07 2.90
N ALA A 565 -13.00 7.86 2.10
CA ALA A 565 -13.61 6.56 1.85
C ALA A 565 -14.33 6.53 0.48
N TYR A 566 -14.31 5.37 -0.17
CA TYR A 566 -15.14 4.97 -1.31
C TYR A 566 -15.77 3.61 -0.97
N LEU A 567 -17.09 3.49 -1.05
CA LEU A 567 -17.82 2.25 -0.75
C LEU A 567 -18.74 1.90 -1.92
N ARG A 568 -18.61 0.71 -2.49
CA ARG A 568 -19.45 0.21 -3.58
C ARG A 568 -20.06 -1.14 -3.23
N ASN A 569 -21.37 -1.15 -3.01
CA ASN A 569 -22.13 -2.33 -2.62
C ASN A 569 -23.30 -2.52 -3.60
N ILE A 570 -23.14 -3.41 -4.58
CA ILE A 570 -24.15 -3.70 -5.61
C ILE A 570 -24.39 -5.21 -5.64
N GLY A 571 -25.60 -5.64 -5.27
CA GLY A 571 -26.07 -7.03 -5.43
C GLY A 571 -26.25 -7.85 -4.15
N ARG A 572 -26.85 -7.29 -3.09
CA ARG A 572 -27.24 -8.08 -1.88
C ARG A 572 -28.70 -7.91 -1.41
N ASP A 573 -29.54 -7.22 -2.17
CA ASP A 573 -30.97 -7.03 -1.88
C ASP A 573 -31.84 -7.85 -2.84
N GLY A 574 -32.87 -8.54 -2.33
CA GLY A 574 -34.03 -8.94 -3.15
C GLY A 574 -34.27 -10.43 -3.46
N ASP A 575 -34.10 -11.35 -2.51
CA ASP A 575 -34.84 -12.63 -2.54
C ASP A 575 -35.55 -12.88 -1.19
N GLY A 576 -36.64 -12.13 -1.01
CA GLY A 576 -37.46 -12.08 0.21
C GLY A 576 -38.91 -11.80 -0.17
N GLY A 577 -39.56 -12.82 -0.73
CA GLY A 577 -40.96 -12.72 -1.16
C GLY A 577 -41.93 -12.94 -0.01
N ASP A 578 -42.57 -11.86 0.45
CA ASP A 578 -43.84 -11.90 1.17
C ASP A 578 -44.90 -11.19 0.32
N GLY A 579 -46.10 -11.76 0.23
CA GLY A 579 -47.18 -11.24 -0.60
C GLY A 579 -48.53 -11.26 0.11
N ASP A 580 -49.14 -10.08 0.23
CA ASP A 580 -50.53 -9.73 0.56
C ASP A 580 -50.69 -8.22 0.24
N GLY A 581 -51.85 -7.63 -0.01
CA GLY A 581 -53.22 -8.16 -0.09
C GLY A 581 -54.26 -7.04 0.10
N ASP A 582 -54.92 -6.62 -1.00
CA ASP A 582 -56.08 -5.68 -1.09
C ASP A 582 -55.94 -4.21 -0.60
N GLY A 583 -56.71 -3.29 -1.22
CA GLY A 583 -56.93 -1.92 -0.71
C GLY A 583 -57.19 -0.81 -1.76
N ASP A 584 -58.45 -0.59 -2.17
CA ASP A 584 -58.89 0.46 -3.13
C ASP A 584 -59.08 1.87 -2.49
N GLY A 585 -59.03 2.95 -3.30
CA GLY A 585 -59.41 4.32 -2.90
C GLY A 585 -58.64 5.46 -3.59
N GLY A 586 -59.14 6.00 -4.72
CA GLY A 586 -58.37 6.92 -5.56
C GLY A 586 -58.68 8.43 -5.51
N GLY A 587 -57.77 9.23 -6.08
CA GLY A 587 -58.03 10.49 -6.81
C GLY A 587 -57.89 11.84 -6.07
N ASP A 588 -56.89 12.66 -6.45
CA ASP A 588 -57.05 13.85 -7.31
C ASP A 588 -55.65 14.43 -7.72
N LYS A 589 -55.59 15.58 -8.39
CA LYS A 589 -54.42 16.20 -9.02
C LYS A 589 -53.66 17.20 -8.12
N GLY A 590 -52.37 17.38 -8.41
CA GLY A 590 -51.54 18.49 -7.90
C GLY A 590 -50.28 18.66 -8.76
N GLU A 591 -49.76 19.88 -8.88
CA GLU A 591 -48.63 20.23 -9.75
C GLU A 591 -47.27 20.34 -9.01
N ASP A 592 -46.22 20.10 -9.79
CA ASP A 592 -44.78 20.36 -9.62
C ASP A 592 -44.26 21.13 -8.39
N SER A 593 -43.25 20.54 -7.72
CA SER A 593 -42.11 21.29 -7.12
C SER A 593 -41.01 20.33 -6.66
N GLY A 594 -40.17 19.86 -7.60
CA GLY A 594 -39.12 18.87 -7.34
C GLY A 594 -37.91 19.37 -6.52
N ALA A 595 -38.00 19.41 -5.19
CA ALA A 595 -36.86 19.64 -4.29
C ALA A 595 -37.02 18.91 -2.94
N GLY A 596 -36.37 17.75 -2.79
CA GLY A 596 -36.40 16.98 -1.54
C GLY A 596 -35.52 15.72 -1.56
N GLY A 597 -34.27 15.84 -1.11
CA GLY A 597 -33.38 14.69 -0.94
C GLY A 597 -33.80 13.83 0.26
N ALA A 598 -34.22 12.59 0.01
CA ALA A 598 -34.66 11.67 1.06
C ALA A 598 -33.45 11.09 1.82
N VAL A 599 -33.34 11.41 3.11
CA VAL A 599 -32.32 10.82 4.00
C VAL A 599 -32.77 9.41 4.40
N VAL A 600 -32.18 8.38 3.80
CA VAL A 600 -32.41 6.98 4.18
C VAL A 600 -31.59 6.65 5.43
N SER A 601 -32.22 6.05 6.44
CA SER A 601 -31.64 5.81 7.78
C SER A 601 -30.71 4.59 7.81
N GLY A 602 -29.41 4.84 7.64
CA GLY A 602 -28.36 3.81 7.49
C GLY A 602 -28.11 2.81 8.64
N LEU A 603 -28.94 2.75 9.69
CA LEU A 603 -28.74 1.78 10.78
C LEU A 603 -29.02 0.33 10.38
N GLY A 604 -29.98 0.08 9.48
CA GLY A 604 -30.39 -1.29 9.11
C GLY A 604 -29.29 -2.07 8.38
N LEU A 605 -28.59 -1.41 7.44
CA LEU A 605 -27.59 -2.03 6.58
C LEU A 605 -26.31 -2.44 7.34
N ILE A 606 -25.98 -1.74 8.43
CA ILE A 606 -24.77 -1.96 9.23
C ILE A 606 -24.80 -3.31 9.97
N LEU A 607 -25.98 -3.72 10.47
CA LEU A 607 -26.16 -4.98 11.20
C LEU A 607 -25.93 -6.21 10.32
N THR A 608 -26.32 -6.17 9.05
CA THR A 608 -26.16 -7.29 8.11
C THR A 608 -24.70 -7.55 7.76
N ILE A 609 -23.89 -6.50 7.63
CA ILE A 609 -22.46 -6.62 7.27
C ILE A 609 -21.64 -7.18 8.45
N LEU A 610 -21.96 -6.76 9.68
CA LEU A 610 -21.36 -7.34 10.91
C LEU A 610 -21.58 -8.85 11.04
N GLY A 611 -22.73 -9.36 10.58
CA GLY A 611 -23.05 -10.80 10.58
C GLY A 611 -22.21 -11.64 9.61
N ILE A 612 -21.56 -11.02 8.62
CA ILE A 612 -20.69 -11.71 7.65
C ILE A 612 -19.24 -11.71 8.16
N LEU A 613 -18.75 -10.57 8.63
CA LEU A 613 -17.37 -10.41 9.08
C LEU A 613 -17.07 -11.22 10.34
N SER A 614 -18.05 -11.36 11.24
CA SER A 614 -17.97 -12.28 12.39
C SER A 614 -17.96 -13.77 12.01
N GLY A 615 -18.40 -14.13 10.80
CA GLY A 615 -18.31 -15.49 10.26
C GLY A 615 -16.95 -15.83 9.65
N LEU A 616 -16.21 -14.84 9.12
CA LEU A 616 -14.89 -15.05 8.51
C LEU A 616 -13.74 -15.09 9.53
N MET A 617 -13.88 -14.40 10.67
CA MET A 617 -12.74 -14.11 11.57
C MET A 617 -12.77 -14.89 12.89
N LEU A 618 -13.71 -15.83 13.05
CA LEU A 618 -13.80 -16.73 14.21
C LEU A 618 -12.86 -17.95 14.13
N PHE A 619 -11.63 -17.79 13.62
CA PHE A 619 -10.53 -18.74 13.84
C PHE A 619 -9.15 -18.07 13.85
N GLY A 620 -8.76 -17.60 15.05
CA GLY A 620 -7.43 -17.15 15.46
C GLY A 620 -7.32 -17.21 16.99
#